data_AF-A0A6G3CPB4-F1
#
_entry.id   AF-A0A6G3CPB4-F1
#
_cell.length_a   1.000
_cell.length_b   1.000
_cell.length_c   1.000
_cell.angle_alpha   90.00
_cell.angle_beta   90.00
_cell.angle_gamma   90.00
#
_symmetry.space_group_name_H-M   'P 1'
#
loop_
_entity.id
_entity.type
_entity.pdbx_description
1 polymer ?
#
loop_
_entity_poly.entity_id
_entity_poly.type
_entity_poly.pdbx_seq_one_letter_code
_entity_poly.pdbx_strand_id
1 'polypeptide(L)' 'MATKQQYEAALVKAEQLGLGSLKEQDLKLVMTLYRESSSLGNRARRVVDGK' A
#
# COMPACT_ATOMS: atom_id res chain seq x y z
N MET A 1 15.09 -4.17 2.02
CA MET A 1 14.20 -3.41 2.92
C MET A 1 13.76 -2.17 2.15
N ALA A 2 12.46 -2.03 1.87
CA ALA A 2 11.98 -0.88 1.09
C ALA A 2 12.04 0.40 1.92
N THR A 3 12.31 1.53 1.27
CA THR A 3 12.39 2.82 1.97
C THR A 3 10.98 3.34 2.27
N LYS A 4 10.84 4.20 3.30
CA LYS A 4 9.56 4.85 3.63
C LYS A 4 8.91 5.52 2.41
N GLN A 5 9.73 6.14 1.55
CA GLN A 5 9.27 6.78 0.31
C GLN A 5 8.66 5.78 -0.69
N GLN A 6 9.20 4.58 -0.80
CA GLN A 6 8.66 3.54 -1.68
C GLN A 6 7.29 3.05 -1.19
N TYR A 7 7.13 2.88 0.12
CA TYR A 7 5.86 2.53 0.75
C TYR A 7 4.80 3.61 0.54
N GLU A 8 5.17 4.88 0.76
CA GLU A 8 4.30 6.03 0.56
C GLU A 8 3.85 6.14 -0.91
N ALA A 9 4.78 6.00 -1.86
CA ALA A 9 4.47 6.07 -3.28
C ALA A 9 3.56 4.91 -3.73
N ALA A 10 3.78 3.70 -3.22
CA ALA A 10 2.92 2.55 -3.51
C ALA A 10 1.50 2.77 -2.97
N LEU A 11 1.36 3.31 -1.75
CA LEU A 11 0.06 3.67 -1.18
C LEU A 11 -0.67 4.74 -1.99
N VAL A 12 0.02 5.83 -2.36
CA VAL A 12 -0.61 6.91 -3.15
C VAL A 12 -1.11 6.38 -4.49
N LYS A 13 -0.31 5.55 -5.18
CA LYS A 13 -0.77 4.89 -6.42
C LYS A 13 -1.98 3.99 -6.16
N ALA A 14 -1.99 3.25 -5.07
CA ALA A 14 -3.08 2.35 -4.72
C ALA A 14 -4.37 3.12 -4.41
N GLU A 15 -4.26 4.27 -3.73
CA GLU A 15 -5.36 5.18 -3.42
C GLU A 15 -5.93 5.85 -4.68
N GLN A 16 -5.08 6.24 -5.64
CA GLN A 16 -5.49 6.97 -6.83
C GLN A 16 -5.96 6.08 -7.99
N LEU A 17 -5.26 4.97 -8.23
CA LEU A 17 -5.47 4.10 -9.39
C LEU A 17 -6.22 2.81 -9.01
N GLY A 18 -6.32 2.50 -7.72
CA GLY A 18 -6.83 1.23 -7.22
C GLY A 18 -5.79 0.12 -7.26
N LEU A 19 -6.01 -0.94 -6.47
CA LEU A 19 -5.08 -2.07 -6.36
C LEU A 19 -4.86 -2.82 -7.67
N GLY A 20 -5.88 -2.93 -8.51
CA GLY A 20 -5.81 -3.65 -9.78
C GLY A 20 -4.86 -3.03 -10.80
N SER A 21 -4.49 -1.75 -10.63
CA SER A 21 -3.58 -1.03 -11.51
C SER A 21 -2.14 -0.96 -11.00
N LEU A 22 -1.87 -1.53 -9.81
CA LEU A 22 -0.52 -1.55 -9.25
C LEU A 22 0.35 -2.60 -9.94
N LYS A 23 1.63 -2.27 -10.07
CA LYS A 23 2.66 -3.24 -10.45
C LYS A 23 2.87 -4.23 -9.31
N GLU A 24 3.29 -5.45 -9.64
CA GLU A 24 3.52 -6.52 -8.64
C GLU A 24 4.44 -6.09 -7.48
N GLN A 25 5.45 -5.26 -7.78
CA GLN A 25 6.34 -4.69 -6.77
C GLN A 25 5.61 -3.75 -5.80
N ASP A 26 4.82 -2.81 -6.31
CA ASP A 26 4.04 -1.88 -5.49
C ASP A 26 2.97 -2.63 -4.68
N LEU A 27 2.35 -3.66 -5.28
CA LEU A 27 1.37 -4.51 -4.61
C LEU A 27 1.98 -5.28 -3.44
N LYS A 28 3.20 -5.82 -3.60
CA LYS A 28 3.94 -6.46 -2.48
C LYS A 28 4.24 -5.47 -1.36
N LEU A 29 4.57 -4.22 -1.68
CA LEU A 29 4.80 -3.18 -0.67
C LEU A 29 3.51 -2.87 0.12
N VAL A 30 2.39 -2.66 -0.58
CA VAL A 30 1.09 -2.42 0.06
C VAL A 30 0.65 -3.60 0.93
N MET A 31 0.84 -4.84 0.45
CA MET A 31 0.52 -6.05 1.22
C MET A 31 1.45 -6.28 2.42
N THR A 32 2.68 -5.78 2.36
CA THR A 32 3.60 -5.78 3.51
C THR A 32 3.07 -4.81 4.57
N LEU A 33 2.74 -3.58 4.18
CA LEU A 33 2.16 -2.58 5.08
C LEU A 33 0.82 -3.03 5.67
N TYR A 34 -0.02 -3.70 4.89
CA TYR A 34 -1.32 -4.22 5.32
C TYR A 34 -1.23 -5.02 6.63
N ARG A 35 -0.13 -5.77 6.80
CA ARG A 35 0.13 -6.62 7.99
C ARG A 35 0.74 -5.84 9.16
N GLU A 36 1.16 -4.59 8.96
CA GLU A 36 1.72 -3.76 10.02
C GLU A 36 0.63 -3.07 10.84
N SER A 37 0.84 -3.00 12.16
CA SER A 37 0.06 -2.18 13.07
C SER A 37 0.62 -0.75 13.13
N SER A 38 0.65 -0.08 11.98
CA SER A 38 1.15 1.29 11.81
C SER A 38 0.12 2.18 11.12
N SER A 39 0.34 3.51 11.11
CA SER A 39 -0.51 4.45 10.37
C SER A 39 -0.56 4.14 8.87
N LEU A 40 0.58 3.75 8.29
CA LEU A 40 0.67 3.30 6.90
C LEU A 40 -0.05 1.97 6.69
N GLY A 41 0.03 1.04 7.63
CA GLY A 41 -0.73 -0.21 7.56
C GLY A 41 -2.25 -0.02 7.65
N ASN A 42 -2.70 0.95 8.45
CA ASN A 42 -4.11 1.36 8.48
C ASN A 42 -4.56 1.98 7.15
N ARG A 43 -3.68 2.72 6.45
CA ARG A 43 -3.96 3.21 5.09
C ARG A 43 -4.01 2.06 4.09
N ALA A 44 -3.03 1.16 4.12
CA ALA A 44 -3.00 -0.02 3.26
C ALA A 44 -4.28 -0.87 3.41
N ARG A 45 -4.74 -1.10 4.64
CA ARG A 45 -6.01 -1.80 4.91
C ARG A 45 -7.23 -1.09 4.32
N ARG A 46 -7.33 0.24 4.41
CA ARG A 46 -8.42 0.99 3.77
C ARG A 46 -8.43 0.82 2.25
N VAL A 47 -7.25 0.88 1.64
CA VAL A 47 -7.14 0.72 0.18
C VAL A 47 -7.46 -0.71 -0.26
N VAL A 48 -7.03 -1.72 0.51
CA VAL A 48 -7.24 -3.15 0.22
C VAL A 48 -8.67 -3.60 0.50
N ASP A 49 -9.19 -3.26 1.67
CA ASP A 49 -10.50 -3.70 2.13
C ASP A 49 -11.63 -2.81 1.61
N GLY A 50 -11.31 -1.62 1.10
CA GLY A 50 -12.28 -0.65 0.56
C GLY A 50 -13.22 -0.05 1.62
N LYS A 51 -12.83 -0.09 2.91
CA LYS A 51 -13.60 0.44 4.05
C LYS A 51 -13.29 1.90 4.37
#